data_AF-A0A3M9XCT1-F1
#
_entry.id   AF-A0A3M9XCT1-F1
#
_cell.length_a   1.000
_cell.length_b   1.000
_cell.length_c   1.000
_cell.angle_alpha   90.00
_cell.angle_beta   90.00
_cell.angle_gamma   90.00
#
_symmetry.space_group_name_H-M   'P 1'
#
loop_
_entity.id
_entity.type
_entity.pdbx_description
1 polymer ?
#
loop_
_entity_poly.entity_id
_entity_poly.type
_entity_poly.pdbx_seq_one_letter_code
_entity_poly.pdbx_strand_id
1 'polypeptide(L)'
;MSAKSAVRRSILVVALGFVAQSLSACVSTPPPAPEQMSRTQVETAPADLQLLCANAVAKASGINSAKILPVSSGKIDSKTYQVELDAGGKKTSCLVDTEGVVKSVEPV
;
A
#
# COMPACT_ATOMS: atom_id res chain seq x y z
N MET A 1 16.14 -66.11 -22.84
CA MET A 1 14.87 -65.53 -22.36
C MET A 1 14.60 -64.25 -23.15
N SER A 2 13.67 -64.25 -24.11
CA SER A 2 12.26 -63.75 -24.03
C SER A 2 12.20 -62.21 -24.07
N ALA A 3 11.41 -61.49 -24.89
CA ALA A 3 10.23 -61.73 -25.74
C ALA A 3 10.20 -60.64 -26.85
N LYS A 4 10.01 -60.93 -28.14
CA LYS A 4 8.74 -61.08 -28.91
C LYS A 4 7.74 -59.92 -28.79
N SER A 5 7.50 -59.31 -29.95
CA SER A 5 6.54 -58.26 -30.30
C SER A 5 5.15 -58.40 -29.67
N ALA A 6 4.61 -57.30 -29.16
CA ALA A 6 3.18 -57.13 -28.91
C ALA A 6 2.77 -55.68 -29.16
N VAL A 7 2.70 -55.36 -30.45
CA VAL A 7 1.91 -54.26 -30.99
C VAL A 7 0.42 -54.51 -30.68
N ARG A 8 -0.33 -53.42 -30.41
CA ARG A 8 -1.80 -53.28 -30.30
C ARG A 8 -2.45 -53.66 -28.97
N ARG A 9 -2.79 -52.61 -28.21
CA ARG A 9 -4.10 -52.32 -27.59
C ARG A 9 -4.00 -50.91 -27.01
N SER A 10 -4.37 -49.88 -27.77
CA SER A 10 -5.72 -49.28 -27.77
C SER A 10 -6.15 -48.83 -26.38
N ILE A 11 -6.23 -47.51 -26.19
CA ILE A 11 -7.18 -46.68 -25.40
C ILE A 11 -6.51 -45.29 -25.36
N LEU A 12 -6.75 -44.39 -26.32
CA LEU A 12 -7.95 -43.58 -26.48
C LEU A 12 -8.19 -42.68 -25.25
N VAL A 13 -7.38 -41.63 -25.09
CA VAL A 13 -7.79 -40.37 -24.43
C VAL A 13 -7.04 -39.20 -25.11
N VAL A 14 -7.50 -38.84 -26.31
CA VAL A 14 -7.25 -37.50 -26.87
C VAL A 14 -8.55 -36.73 -26.69
N ALA A 15 -8.40 -35.48 -26.27
CA ALA A 15 -9.43 -34.45 -26.09
C ALA A 15 -10.21 -34.50 -24.76
N LEU A 16 -9.76 -33.72 -23.79
CA LEU A 16 -10.66 -32.84 -23.03
C LEU A 16 -9.86 -31.77 -22.26
N GLY A 17 -10.10 -30.52 -22.64
CA GLY A 17 -10.11 -29.42 -21.67
C GLY A 17 -8.77 -28.77 -21.35
N PHE A 18 -8.17 -28.09 -22.33
CA PHE A 18 -7.18 -27.04 -22.11
C PHE A 18 -7.87 -25.77 -21.55
N VAL A 19 -8.51 -25.85 -20.37
CA VAL A 19 -9.12 -24.70 -19.68
C VAL A 19 -9.01 -24.92 -18.16
N ALA A 20 -7.86 -24.60 -17.57
CA ALA A 20 -7.72 -24.30 -16.14
C ALA A 20 -6.36 -23.59 -15.91
N GLN A 21 -6.15 -22.46 -16.57
CA GLN A 21 -5.10 -21.53 -16.17
C GLN A 21 -5.62 -20.68 -15.00
N SER A 22 -4.71 -20.44 -14.05
CA SER A 22 -4.77 -19.48 -12.94
C SER A 22 -5.79 -19.72 -11.82
N LEU A 23 -5.53 -20.72 -10.98
CA LEU A 23 -5.53 -20.46 -9.53
C LEU A 23 -4.10 -20.69 -9.03
N SER A 24 -3.26 -19.68 -9.22
CA SER A 24 -1.97 -19.57 -8.56
C SER A 24 -2.26 -19.38 -7.07
N ALA A 25 -2.34 -20.50 -6.34
CA ALA A 25 -2.38 -20.52 -4.90
C ALA A 25 -1.11 -19.80 -4.39
N CYS A 26 -1.31 -18.67 -3.72
CA CYS A 26 -0.30 -17.96 -2.99
C CYS A 26 0.23 -18.90 -1.89
N VAL A 27 1.32 -19.61 -2.16
CA VAL A 27 2.04 -20.33 -1.12
C VAL A 27 2.75 -19.31 -0.25
N SER A 28 2.29 -19.15 1.00
CA SER A 28 3.01 -18.43 2.05
C SER A 28 4.34 -19.12 2.31
N THR A 29 5.36 -18.73 1.56
CA THR A 29 6.75 -18.94 1.96
C THR A 29 7.02 -18.04 3.16
N PRO A 30 7.49 -18.56 4.30
CA PRO A 30 7.87 -17.73 5.44
C PRO A 30 8.89 -16.68 4.99
N PRO A 31 8.76 -15.40 5.38
CA PRO A 31 9.71 -14.37 5.00
C PRO A 31 11.12 -14.77 5.50
N PRO A 32 12.17 -14.66 4.67
CA PRO A 32 13.54 -14.77 5.15
C PRO A 32 13.79 -13.70 6.22
N ALA A 33 14.63 -14.03 7.22
CA ALA A 33 14.96 -13.18 8.35
C ALA A 33 15.32 -11.75 7.89
N PRO A 34 14.91 -10.71 8.62
CA PRO A 34 15.04 -9.34 8.17
C PRO A 34 16.52 -8.96 8.10
N GLU A 35 17.07 -8.99 6.88
CA GLU A 35 18.29 -8.25 6.53
C GLU A 35 18.04 -6.79 6.93
N GLN A 36 18.92 -6.30 7.79
CA GLN A 36 18.92 -4.96 8.38
C GLN A 36 18.94 -3.90 7.27
N MET A 37 17.76 -3.57 6.74
CA MET A 37 17.60 -2.37 5.92
C MET A 37 17.80 -1.18 6.86
N SER A 38 18.79 -0.34 6.56
CA SER A 38 18.90 1.05 7.03
C SER A 38 17.76 1.92 6.48
N ARG A 39 16.52 1.41 6.54
CA ARG A 39 15.29 2.16 6.38
C ARG A 39 15.17 2.93 7.68
N THR A 40 15.75 4.13 7.72
CA THR A 40 15.42 5.13 8.73
C THR A 40 13.91 5.05 8.92
N GLN A 41 13.48 4.68 10.12
CA GLN A 41 12.08 4.71 10.53
C GLN A 41 11.67 6.18 10.53
N VAL A 42 11.50 6.76 9.34
CA VAL A 42 10.69 7.97 9.20
C VAL A 42 9.31 7.46 9.55
N GLU A 43 8.93 7.69 10.81
CA GLU A 43 7.65 7.28 11.35
C GLU A 43 6.60 8.05 10.55
N THR A 44 6.09 7.42 9.49
CA THR A 44 5.08 7.98 8.60
C THR A 44 3.81 8.10 9.42
N ALA A 45 3.15 9.26 9.38
CA ALA A 45 1.92 9.47 10.11
C ALA A 45 0.89 8.40 9.72
N PRO A 46 0.15 7.79 10.67
CA PRO A 46 -0.94 6.87 10.35
C PRO A 46 -1.92 7.49 9.35
N ALA A 47 -2.48 6.67 8.46
CA ALA A 47 -3.39 7.13 7.41
C ALA A 47 -4.60 7.93 7.95
N ASP A 48 -5.03 7.61 9.17
CA ASP A 48 -6.08 8.35 9.89
C ASP A 48 -5.70 9.81 10.13
N LEU A 49 -4.49 10.07 10.65
CA LEU A 49 -3.99 11.44 10.88
C LEU A 49 -3.80 12.20 9.58
N GLN A 50 -3.41 11.51 8.50
CA GLN A 50 -3.30 12.12 7.17
C GLN A 50 -4.66 12.56 6.64
N LEU A 51 -5.70 11.72 6.78
CA LEU A 51 -7.08 12.05 6.42
C LEU A 51 -7.64 13.19 7.28
N LEU A 52 -7.32 13.21 8.57
CA LEU A 52 -7.73 14.26 9.49
C LEU A 52 -7.14 15.61 9.08
N CYS A 53 -5.84 15.64 8.77
CA CYS A 53 -5.19 16.83 8.23
C CYS A 53 -5.73 17.26 6.87
N ALA A 54 -6.00 16.33 5.94
CA ALA A 54 -6.63 16.66 4.67
C ALA A 54 -8.01 17.34 4.84
N ASN A 55 -8.81 16.87 5.81
CA ASN A 55 -10.09 17.50 6.13
C ASN A 55 -9.94 18.87 6.79
N ALA A 56 -8.93 19.04 7.66
CA ALA A 56 -8.64 20.33 8.28
C ALA A 56 -8.21 21.38 7.23
N VAL A 57 -7.32 21.00 6.31
CA VAL A 57 -6.91 21.86 5.19
C VAL A 57 -8.08 22.14 4.25
N ALA A 58 -8.95 21.16 3.97
CA ALA A 58 -10.15 21.37 3.16
C ALA A 58 -11.06 22.46 3.74
N LYS A 59 -11.28 22.43 5.05
CA LYS A 59 -12.06 23.45 5.76
C LYS A 59 -11.38 24.81 5.73
N ALA A 60 -10.07 24.87 5.93
CA ALA A 60 -9.30 26.11 5.96
C ALA A 60 -9.16 26.76 4.57
N SER A 61 -8.99 25.97 3.52
CA SER A 61 -8.80 26.44 2.15
C SER A 61 -10.10 26.55 1.34
N GLY A 62 -11.22 26.01 1.84
CA GLY A 62 -12.49 25.97 1.11
C GLY A 62 -12.48 25.05 -0.12
N ILE A 63 -11.52 24.14 -0.21
CA ILE A 63 -11.35 23.19 -1.32
C ILE A 63 -11.89 21.83 -0.88
N ASN A 64 -12.54 21.11 -1.79
CA ASN A 64 -13.00 19.75 -1.52
C ASN A 64 -11.81 18.85 -1.11
N SER A 65 -11.94 18.11 -0.01
CA SER A 65 -10.89 17.21 0.50
C SER A 65 -10.44 16.16 -0.52
N ALA A 66 -11.28 15.77 -1.48
CA ALA A 66 -10.91 14.87 -2.57
C ALA A 66 -9.94 15.50 -3.60
N LYS A 67 -9.82 16.84 -3.61
CA LYS A 67 -8.82 17.57 -4.41
C LYS A 67 -7.54 17.88 -3.64
N ILE A 68 -7.48 17.49 -2.36
CA ILE A 68 -6.29 17.67 -1.54
C ILE A 68 -5.46 16.40 -1.62
N LEU A 69 -4.20 16.56 -2.05
CA LEU A 69 -3.28 15.44 -2.23
C LEU A 69 -2.22 15.45 -1.12
N PRO A 70 -2.03 14.35 -0.37
CA PRO A 70 -0.88 14.20 0.51
C PRO A 70 0.41 14.23 -0.31
N VAL A 71 1.32 15.12 0.04
CA VAL A 71 2.62 15.27 -0.60
C VAL A 71 3.68 14.53 0.19
N SER A 72 3.68 14.74 1.50
CA SER A 72 4.63 14.16 2.44
C SER A 72 3.97 14.05 3.80
N SER A 73 4.37 13.06 4.59
CA SER A 73 4.01 13.00 6.00
C SER A 73 5.17 12.43 6.80
N GLY A 74 5.39 12.97 7.99
CA GLY A 74 6.50 12.56 8.83
C GLY A 74 6.33 13.04 10.25
N LYS A 75 6.89 12.28 11.18
CA LYS A 75 6.99 12.69 12.57
C LYS A 75 8.04 13.78 12.72
N ILE A 76 7.66 14.88 13.37
CA ILE A 76 8.56 16.01 13.66
C ILE A 76 9.02 16.04 15.11
N ASP A 77 8.25 15.44 16.01
CA ASP A 77 8.57 15.28 17.43
C ASP A 77 7.93 13.99 17.96
N SER A 78 8.32 13.54 19.15
CA SER A 78 7.77 12.38 19.86
C SER A 78 6.23 12.30 19.84
N LYS A 79 5.54 13.44 19.84
CA LYS A 79 4.08 13.53 19.90
C LYS A 79 3.43 14.17 18.67
N THR A 80 4.20 14.69 17.72
CA THR A 80 3.64 15.50 16.64
C THR A 80 4.10 15.02 15.28
N TYR A 81 3.13 14.95 14.36
CA TYR A 81 3.32 14.67 12.95
C TYR A 81 3.07 15.94 12.14
N GLN A 82 3.87 16.10 11.09
CA GLN A 82 3.64 17.05 10.03
C GLN A 82 3.11 16.29 8.81
N VAL A 83 2.02 16.78 8.25
CA VAL A 83 1.43 16.30 7.01
C VAL A 83 1.41 17.46 6.03
N GLU A 84 2.23 17.37 4.99
CA GLU A 84 2.24 18.31 3.89
C GLU A 84 1.23 17.88 2.84
N LEU A 85 0.33 18.81 2.49
CA LEU A 85 -0.81 18.59 1.63
C LEU A 85 -0.78 19.62 0.50
N ASP A 86 -1.19 19.21 -0.69
CA ASP A 86 -1.41 20.08 -1.82
C ASP A 86 -2.90 20.36 -1.95
N ALA A 87 -3.30 21.59 -1.69
CA ALA A 87 -4.68 22.05 -1.83
C ALA A 87 -4.83 22.84 -3.13
N GLY A 88 -4.98 22.12 -4.25
CA GLY A 88 -5.21 22.72 -5.57
C GLY A 88 -4.03 23.55 -6.09
N GLY A 89 -2.81 23.06 -5.89
CA GLY A 89 -1.55 23.70 -6.31
C GLY A 89 -0.91 24.60 -5.25
N LYS A 90 -1.51 24.70 -4.06
CA LYS A 90 -0.92 25.38 -2.89
C LYS A 90 -0.47 24.35 -1.88
N LYS A 91 0.79 24.41 -1.44
CA LYS A 91 1.30 23.54 -0.37
C LYS A 91 0.83 24.09 0.98
N THR A 92 0.37 23.19 1.84
CA THR A 92 -0.09 23.48 3.19
C THR A 92 0.49 22.43 4.13
N SER A 93 1.08 22.87 5.23
CA SER A 93 1.58 22.03 6.32
C SER A 93 0.52 21.96 7.42
N CYS A 94 0.12 20.74 7.76
CA CYS A 94 -0.76 20.46 8.89
C CYS A 94 0.04 19.78 10.00
N LEU A 95 0.04 20.37 11.20
CA LEU A 95 0.63 19.78 12.39
C LEU A 95 -0.46 19.08 13.19
N VAL A 96 -0.30 17.79 13.44
CA VAL A 96 -1.26 16.96 14.16
C VAL A 96 -0.56 16.13 15.22
N ASP A 97 -1.15 16.06 16.41
CA ASP A 97 -0.63 15.23 17.49
C ASP A 97 -0.95 13.74 17.27
N THR A 98 -0.21 12.85 17.94
CA THR A 98 -0.52 11.43 18.10
C THR A 98 -1.95 11.15 18.59
N GLU A 99 -2.55 12.10 19.32
CA GLU A 99 -3.94 12.02 19.80
C GLU A 99 -4.99 12.44 18.75
N GLY A 100 -4.59 12.82 17.53
CA GLY A 100 -5.51 13.26 16.48
C GLY A 100 -5.95 14.74 16.59
N VAL A 101 -5.25 15.52 17.41
CA VAL A 101 -5.54 16.96 17.58
C VAL A 101 -4.71 17.78 16.60
N VAL A 102 -5.38 18.52 15.70
CA VAL A 102 -4.71 19.47 14.79
C VAL A 102 -4.24 20.68 15.58
N LYS A 103 -2.92 20.89 15.61
CA LYS A 103 -2.26 22.00 16.32
C LYS A 103 -2.19 23.25 15.44
N SER A 104 -1.87 23.08 14.16
CA SER A 104 -1.72 24.20 13.21
C SER A 104 -2.02 23.72 11.78
N VAL A 105 -2.50 24.65 10.96
CA VAL A 105 -2.65 24.50 9.51
C VAL A 105 -2.13 25.78 8.87
N GLU A 106 -0.96 25.69 8.25
CA GLU A 106 -0.26 26.85 7.69
C GLU A 106 0.14 26.58 6.24
N PRO A 107 -0.04 27.56 5.33
CA PRO A 107 0.55 27.50 4.00
C PRO A 107 2.07 27.36 4.08
N VAL A 108 2.66 26.55 3.21
CA VAL A 108 4.13 26.38 3.09
C VAL A 108 4.68 27.32 2.02
#